data_AF-A0A2E0YWX5-F1
#
_entry.id   AF-A0A2E0YWX5-F1
#
_cell.length_a   1.000
_cell.length_b   1.000
_cell.length_c   1.000
_cell.angle_alpha   90.00
_cell.angle_beta   90.00
_cell.angle_gamma   90.00
#
_symmetry.space_group_name_H-M   'P 1'
#
loop_
_entity.id
_entity.type
_entity.pdbx_description
1 polymer ?
#
loop_
_entity_poly.entity_id
_entity_poly.type
_entity_poly.pdbx_seq_one_letter_code
_entity_poly.pdbx_strand_id
1 'polypeptide(L)'
;MSSGRIVQIIGAVIDVEFDRDSVPQVYDALKVTEKDLTLEVQQQLGDGVVRSIALGSSEGLSRGLSVQNTGAPISVPVGLETLGRIMDVLGNPIDECGPIGEQERAAIHRPAPTYEELAAAEELLETGIKVIDLVCPFAKGGKIGLFGGAGVGKTVNMMELINNIATEHSGLSVFAGVGERTREGNDFYYEMQESKVVDVENFSNSKVAMVYGQMNEPPGNRLRVALTGLTMAEKFRDEGRDVLLFVDNIYRYTLAGTEVSALLGRMPSAVGYQPTLAEEMGVLQERITSTKVGSITSIQAVYVPADDLTDPSPATTFAHLDATVVLSRDIAAKGIYPAVDPLDSTSRQLDPLLIGNEHYETARGVQSVLQRYKELKDIIAILGMDELSEEDKQTVDRARKIERFLSQPFHVAEVFTGSPGKYVSLKDTIAGFKGILAGDYDDLPEQAFYMVGSIEEAVEKAKNL
;
A
#
# COMPACT_ATOMS: atom_id res chain seq x y z
N MET A 1 8.99 26.91 26.85
CA MET A 1 8.61 25.50 27.11
C MET A 1 7.83 25.49 28.39
N SER A 2 6.57 25.05 28.34
CA SER A 2 5.76 24.85 29.54
C SER A 2 6.01 23.45 30.09
N SER A 3 6.05 23.34 31.42
CA SER A 3 6.18 22.08 32.13
C SER A 3 4.84 21.70 32.75
N GLY A 4 4.44 20.46 32.57
CA GLY A 4 3.26 19.87 33.17
C GLY A 4 3.61 18.69 34.07
N ARG A 5 2.60 18.14 34.73
CA ARG A 5 2.72 16.97 35.61
C ARG A 5 1.69 15.91 35.27
N ILE A 6 2.08 14.64 35.32
CA ILE A 6 1.14 13.54 35.11
C ILE A 6 0.14 13.47 36.27
N VAL A 7 -1.15 13.56 35.97
CA VAL A 7 -2.22 13.49 36.98
C VAL A 7 -2.97 12.15 36.97
N GLN A 8 -3.07 11.51 35.80
CA GLN A 8 -3.78 10.23 35.64
C GLN A 8 -3.14 9.38 34.54
N ILE A 9 -3.18 8.06 34.73
CA ILE A 9 -2.65 7.07 33.79
C ILE A 9 -3.70 5.96 33.67
N ILE A 10 -4.24 5.75 32.47
CA ILE A 10 -5.18 4.68 32.13
C ILE A 10 -4.64 3.97 30.88
N GLY A 11 -3.88 2.90 31.09
CA GLY A 11 -3.20 2.21 29.97
C GLY A 11 -2.32 3.18 29.20
N ALA A 12 -2.53 3.28 27.88
CA ALA A 12 -1.81 4.20 27.00
C ALA A 12 -2.32 5.66 27.06
N VAL A 13 -3.42 5.95 27.74
CA VAL A 13 -3.96 7.30 27.89
C VAL A 13 -3.41 7.94 29.17
N ILE A 14 -2.81 9.11 29.02
CA ILE A 14 -2.14 9.82 30.09
C ILE A 14 -2.67 11.25 30.13
N ASP A 15 -3.24 11.64 31.25
CA ASP A 15 -3.69 13.01 31.47
C ASP A 15 -2.57 13.80 32.16
N VAL A 16 -2.23 14.95 31.60
CA VAL A 16 -1.13 15.82 32.04
C VAL A 16 -1.70 17.20 32.35
N GLU A 17 -1.41 17.73 33.53
CA GLU A 17 -1.83 19.06 33.96
C GLU A 17 -0.71 20.08 33.71
N PHE A 18 -1.04 21.15 33.01
CA PHE A 18 -0.20 22.33 32.76
C PHE A 18 -0.82 23.56 33.42
N ASP A 19 -0.02 24.61 33.56
CA ASP A 19 -0.54 25.93 33.92
C ASP A 19 -1.57 26.40 32.87
N ARG A 20 -2.66 27.03 33.35
CA ARG A 20 -3.80 27.44 32.51
C ARG A 20 -3.44 28.39 31.37
N ASP A 21 -2.37 29.17 31.54
CA ASP A 21 -1.89 30.12 30.54
C ASP A 21 -0.94 29.46 29.51
N SER A 22 -0.68 28.16 29.63
CA SER A 22 0.34 27.46 28.85
C SER A 22 -0.06 26.04 28.46
N VAL A 23 -1.36 25.84 28.23
CA VAL A 23 -1.94 24.57 27.80
C VAL A 23 -1.47 24.21 26.38
N PRO A 24 -0.87 23.02 26.19
CA PRO A 24 -0.48 22.53 24.87
C PRO A 24 -1.64 22.42 23.89
N GLN A 25 -1.36 22.59 22.60
CA GLN A 25 -2.36 22.42 21.54
C GLN A 25 -2.62 20.93 21.26
N VAL A 26 -3.75 20.65 20.61
CA VAL A 26 -4.01 19.29 20.09
C VAL A 26 -2.92 18.96 19.06
N TYR A 27 -2.42 17.73 19.12
CA TYR A 27 -1.29 17.18 18.38
C TYR A 27 0.11 17.65 18.81
N ASP A 28 0.25 18.53 19.80
CA ASP A 28 1.57 18.82 20.38
C ASP A 28 2.20 17.54 20.97
N ALA A 29 3.50 17.37 20.73
CA ALA A 29 4.28 16.33 21.35
C ALA A 29 4.70 16.75 22.77
N LEU A 30 4.58 15.83 23.73
CA LEU A 30 5.00 16.03 25.11
C LEU A 30 6.08 15.00 25.45
N LYS A 31 7.15 15.43 26.12
CA LYS A 31 8.25 14.54 26.52
C LYS A 31 8.26 14.32 28.02
N VAL A 32 8.18 13.06 28.45
CA VAL A 32 8.32 12.69 29.85
C VAL A 32 9.81 12.68 30.21
N THR A 33 10.24 13.66 31.01
CA THR A 33 11.68 13.96 31.23
C THR A 33 12.47 12.76 31.77
N GLU A 34 11.85 11.95 32.63
CA GLU A 34 12.51 10.86 33.35
C GLU A 34 12.49 9.50 32.65
N LYS A 35 11.67 9.34 31.60
CA LYS A 35 11.35 8.02 31.01
C LYS A 35 11.52 7.94 29.49
N ASP A 36 12.05 9.00 28.88
CA ASP A 36 12.23 9.14 27.42
C ASP A 36 11.01 8.66 26.61
N LEU A 37 9.81 8.96 27.14
CA LEU A 37 8.54 8.61 26.53
C LEU A 37 7.92 9.86 25.90
N THR A 38 7.45 9.71 24.67
CA THR A 38 6.72 10.75 23.96
C THR A 38 5.22 10.51 24.10
N LEU A 39 4.47 11.56 24.42
CA LEU A 39 3.02 11.58 24.43
C LEU A 39 2.53 12.53 23.34
N GLU A 40 1.39 12.26 22.74
CA GLU A 40 0.74 13.17 21.79
C GLU A 40 -0.60 13.65 22.36
N VAL A 41 -0.79 14.97 22.43
CA VAL A 41 -2.04 15.55 22.94
C VAL A 41 -3.21 15.23 22.00
N GLN A 42 -4.26 14.60 22.53
CA GLN A 42 -5.48 14.26 21.78
C GLN A 42 -6.63 15.22 22.07
N GLN A 43 -6.76 15.68 23.33
CA GLN A 43 -7.89 16.49 23.77
C GLN A 43 -7.48 17.44 24.90
N GLN A 44 -8.12 18.60 24.99
CA GLN A 44 -8.03 19.49 26.15
C GLN A 44 -9.28 19.28 27.01
N LEU A 45 -9.12 18.78 28.24
CA LEU A 45 -10.23 18.44 29.14
C LEU A 45 -10.76 19.65 29.93
N GLY A 46 -9.97 20.71 30.01
CA GLY A 46 -10.24 21.89 30.84
C GLY A 46 -9.33 21.96 32.07
N ASP A 47 -9.36 23.10 32.76
CA ASP A 47 -8.55 23.35 33.97
C ASP A 47 -7.04 23.12 33.83
N GLY A 48 -6.51 23.27 32.60
CA GLY A 48 -5.09 23.03 32.32
C GLY A 48 -4.74 21.56 32.08
N VAL A 49 -5.70 20.65 32.15
CA VAL A 49 -5.50 19.23 31.90
C VAL A 49 -5.67 18.92 30.41
N VAL A 50 -4.65 18.27 29.85
CA VAL A 50 -4.69 17.69 28.50
C VAL A 50 -4.67 16.18 28.58
N ARG A 51 -5.47 15.54 27.73
CA ARG A 51 -5.46 14.09 27.52
C ARG A 51 -4.54 13.76 26.37
N SER A 52 -3.56 12.90 26.64
CA SER A 52 -2.56 12.48 25.67
C SER A 52 -2.55 10.97 25.49
N ILE A 53 -1.98 10.52 24.37
CA ILE A 53 -1.70 9.10 24.13
C ILE A 53 -0.18 8.87 24.16
N ALA A 54 0.25 7.81 24.84
CA ALA A 54 1.64 7.40 24.88
C ALA A 54 2.07 6.72 23.57
N LEU A 55 3.22 7.13 23.07
CA LEU A 55 3.90 6.53 21.92
C LEU A 55 5.08 5.67 22.40
N GLY A 56 4.74 4.58 23.08
CA GLY A 56 5.67 3.70 23.78
C GLY A 56 5.02 3.09 25.02
N SER A 57 5.76 2.23 25.72
CA SER A 57 5.22 1.58 26.93
C SER A 57 4.98 2.59 28.05
N SER A 58 3.76 2.57 28.60
CA SER A 58 3.39 3.36 29.78
C SER A 58 3.71 2.65 31.10
N GLU A 59 4.33 1.47 31.05
CA GLU A 59 4.68 0.69 32.24
C GLU A 59 5.76 1.41 33.08
N GLY A 60 5.55 1.42 34.40
CA GLY A 60 6.47 2.08 35.33
C GLY A 60 6.41 3.61 35.32
N LEU A 61 5.40 4.21 34.69
CA LEU A 61 5.06 5.62 34.89
C LEU A 61 4.33 5.83 36.22
N SER A 62 4.62 6.95 36.86
CA SER A 62 3.99 7.39 38.10
C SER A 62 3.36 8.76 37.94
N ARG A 63 2.36 9.05 38.77
CA ARG A 63 1.77 10.40 38.87
C ARG A 63 2.79 11.36 39.48
N GLY A 64 2.75 12.60 39.03
CA GLY A 64 3.65 13.67 39.47
C GLY A 64 4.94 13.80 38.65
N LEU A 65 5.22 12.88 37.71
CA LEU A 65 6.36 13.01 36.81
C LEU A 65 6.25 14.27 35.95
N SER A 66 7.41 14.91 35.71
CA SER A 66 7.50 16.14 34.93
C SER A 66 7.45 15.86 33.43
N VAL A 67 6.57 16.57 32.75
CA VAL A 67 6.32 16.48 31.31
C VAL A 67 6.64 17.82 30.67
N GLN A 68 7.40 17.83 29.58
CA GLN A 68 7.77 19.04 28.87
C GLN A 68 6.97 19.13 27.57
N ASN A 69 6.34 20.27 27.31
CA ASN A 69 5.75 20.53 26.00
C ASN A 69 6.84 20.95 25.00
N THR A 70 6.93 20.25 23.86
CA THR A 70 7.82 20.63 22.75
C THR A 70 7.32 21.87 22.01
N GLY A 71 6.01 22.17 22.09
CA GLY A 71 5.35 23.27 21.39
C GLY A 71 5.12 23.02 19.90
N ALA A 72 5.32 21.79 19.45
CA ALA A 72 5.12 21.37 18.07
C ALA A 72 4.67 19.90 18.01
N PRO A 73 4.05 19.47 16.91
CA PRO A 73 3.76 18.06 16.70
C PRO A 73 5.03 17.21 16.61
N ILE A 74 4.84 15.89 16.60
CA ILE A 74 5.93 14.94 16.39
C ILE A 74 6.58 15.21 15.03
N SER A 75 7.90 15.37 15.04
CA SER A 75 8.69 15.65 13.85
C SER A 75 9.67 14.52 13.57
N VAL A 76 9.65 14.03 12.34
CA VAL A 76 10.40 12.85 11.90
C VAL A 76 11.46 13.23 10.86
N PRO A 77 12.58 12.51 10.77
CA PRO A 77 13.57 12.69 9.71
C PRO A 77 12.94 12.56 8.32
N VAL A 78 13.36 13.44 7.41
CA VAL A 78 12.97 13.41 6.00
C VAL A 78 14.18 13.70 5.12
N GLY A 79 14.10 13.35 3.83
CA GLY A 79 15.18 13.55 2.87
C GLY A 79 15.83 12.24 2.42
N LEU A 80 16.82 12.35 1.54
CA LEU A 80 17.49 11.20 0.91
C LEU A 80 18.27 10.35 1.92
N GLU A 81 18.65 10.92 3.05
CA GLU A 81 19.35 10.25 4.14
C GLU A 81 18.49 9.17 4.83
N THR A 82 17.17 9.23 4.63
CA THR A 82 16.23 8.21 5.14
C THR A 82 16.17 6.95 4.27
N LEU A 83 16.73 6.99 3.06
CA LEU A 83 16.70 5.86 2.13
C LEU A 83 17.54 4.69 2.66
N GLY A 84 17.00 3.49 2.55
CA GLY A 84 17.57 2.24 3.03
C GLY A 84 17.49 2.04 4.54
N ARG A 85 16.98 3.03 5.30
CA ARG A 85 16.91 3.00 6.76
C ARG A 85 15.56 2.50 7.25
N ILE A 86 15.57 1.93 8.46
CA ILE A 86 14.35 1.53 9.17
C ILE A 86 14.12 2.45 10.36
N MET A 87 12.95 3.08 10.42
CA MET A 87 12.57 4.00 11.49
C MET A 87 11.32 3.55 12.25
N ASP A 88 11.24 3.94 13.53
CA ASP A 88 10.01 3.87 14.33
C ASP A 88 9.05 5.03 14.02
N VAL A 89 7.89 5.05 14.69
CA VAL A 89 6.88 6.12 14.54
C VAL A 89 7.39 7.53 14.87
N LEU A 90 8.38 7.65 15.76
CA LEU A 90 8.99 8.92 16.17
C LEU A 90 10.16 9.33 15.26
N GLY A 91 10.51 8.49 14.28
CA GLY A 91 11.61 8.69 13.37
C GLY A 91 12.96 8.31 13.94
N ASN A 92 13.03 7.51 15.02
CA ASN A 92 14.28 6.98 15.52
C ASN A 92 14.70 5.75 14.69
N PRO A 93 15.99 5.60 14.34
CA PRO A 93 16.46 4.42 13.62
C PRO A 93 16.39 3.17 14.51
N ILE A 94 15.88 2.08 13.94
CA ILE A 94 15.75 0.77 14.61
C ILE A 94 16.51 -0.36 13.87
N ASP A 95 17.31 -0.01 12.88
CA ASP A 95 18.11 -0.93 12.04
C ASP A 95 19.53 -1.20 12.57
N GLU A 96 19.89 -0.66 13.75
CA GLU A 96 21.23 -0.73 14.34
C GLU A 96 22.37 -0.19 13.46
N CYS A 97 22.05 0.55 12.40
CA CYS A 97 23.03 1.10 11.44
C CYS A 97 23.54 2.50 11.83
N GLY A 98 23.45 2.84 13.12
CA GLY A 98 23.84 4.15 13.65
C GLY A 98 22.83 5.27 13.35
N PRO A 99 23.22 6.55 13.55
CA PRO A 99 22.35 7.70 13.26
C PRO A 99 21.98 7.81 11.77
N ILE A 100 20.86 8.48 11.46
CA ILE A 100 20.40 8.69 10.08
C ILE A 100 21.24 9.75 9.36
N GLY A 101 21.64 10.81 10.07
CA GLY A 101 22.38 11.93 9.48
C GLY A 101 21.46 12.92 8.77
N GLU A 102 20.20 12.99 9.22
CA GLU A 102 19.16 13.83 8.63
C GLU A 102 19.51 15.32 8.69
N GLN A 103 19.20 16.04 7.62
CA GLN A 103 19.38 17.49 7.54
C GLN A 103 18.12 18.25 7.97
N GLU A 104 16.96 17.61 7.85
CA GLU A 104 15.65 18.21 8.09
C GLU A 104 14.73 17.23 8.81
N ARG A 105 13.83 17.77 9.64
CA ARG A 105 12.73 17.02 10.25
C ARG A 105 11.42 17.73 9.95
N ALA A 106 10.38 16.97 9.62
CA ALA A 106 9.06 17.49 9.29
C ALA A 106 7.99 16.94 10.23
N ALA A 107 6.98 17.75 10.53
CA ALA A 107 5.87 17.36 11.40
C ALA A 107 4.96 16.32 10.71
N ILE A 108 4.53 15.29 11.45
CA ILE A 108 3.67 14.24 10.91
C ILE A 108 2.23 14.69 10.64
N HIS A 109 1.78 15.73 11.35
CA HIS A 109 0.47 16.34 11.19
C HIS A 109 0.59 17.56 10.27
N ARG A 110 0.11 17.39 9.04
CA ARG A 110 0.09 18.43 8.00
C ARG A 110 -1.29 18.49 7.36
N PRO A 111 -1.74 19.68 6.91
CA PRO A 111 -2.96 19.77 6.12
C PRO A 111 -2.77 19.07 4.76
N ALA A 112 -3.87 18.59 4.19
CA ALA A 112 -3.88 18.12 2.81
C ALA A 112 -3.56 19.28 1.84
N PRO A 113 -3.01 18.99 0.65
CA PRO A 113 -2.81 20.00 -0.39
C PRO A 113 -4.11 20.76 -0.70
N THR A 114 -3.98 22.06 -0.94
CA THR A 114 -5.11 22.91 -1.30
C THR A 114 -5.60 22.60 -2.71
N TYR A 115 -6.85 22.96 -3.01
CA TYR A 115 -7.43 22.74 -4.35
C TYR A 115 -6.59 23.35 -5.49
N GLU A 116 -5.92 24.49 -5.24
CA GLU A 116 -5.07 25.15 -6.23
C GLU A 116 -3.76 24.38 -6.51
N GLU A 117 -3.30 23.55 -5.59
CA GLU A 117 -2.06 22.76 -5.71
C GLU A 117 -2.28 21.42 -6.40
N LEU A 118 -3.53 20.95 -6.47
CA LEU A 118 -3.88 19.68 -7.08
C LEU A 118 -3.63 19.69 -8.59
N ALA A 119 -3.13 18.57 -9.10
CA ALA A 119 -3.04 18.30 -10.53
C ALA A 119 -4.10 17.26 -10.92
N ALA A 120 -4.67 17.41 -12.12
CA ALA A 120 -5.54 16.37 -12.66
C ALA A 120 -4.68 15.14 -13.00
N ALA A 121 -4.98 14.01 -12.34
CA ALA A 121 -4.31 12.75 -12.58
C ALA A 121 -4.90 12.07 -13.85
N GLU A 122 -4.45 12.52 -15.02
CA GLU A 122 -4.80 11.89 -16.31
C GLU A 122 -3.70 10.94 -16.82
N GLU A 123 -2.49 11.02 -16.25
CA GLU A 123 -1.38 10.17 -16.66
C GLU A 123 -1.45 8.79 -16.01
N LEU A 124 -1.30 7.76 -16.84
CA LEU A 124 -1.15 6.38 -16.38
C LEU A 124 0.25 6.15 -15.82
N LEU A 125 0.32 5.38 -14.74
CA LEU A 125 1.56 4.83 -14.23
C LEU A 125 1.74 3.42 -14.80
N GLU A 126 2.68 3.27 -15.73
CA GLU A 126 3.04 1.96 -16.28
C GLU A 126 3.75 1.13 -15.21
N THR A 127 3.21 -0.04 -14.90
CA THR A 127 3.77 -0.91 -13.84
C THR A 127 4.71 -1.98 -14.39
N GLY A 128 4.64 -2.26 -15.68
CA GLY A 128 5.35 -3.34 -16.33
C GLY A 128 4.73 -4.71 -16.07
N ILE A 129 3.56 -4.76 -15.41
CA ILE A 129 2.85 -6.00 -15.04
C ILE A 129 1.60 -6.11 -15.91
N LYS A 130 1.59 -7.09 -16.82
CA LYS A 130 0.56 -7.26 -17.86
C LYS A 130 -0.87 -7.16 -17.36
N VAL A 131 -1.21 -7.91 -16.30
CA VAL A 131 -2.58 -7.94 -15.78
C VAL A 131 -3.01 -6.62 -15.16
N ILE A 132 -2.09 -5.91 -14.51
CA ILE A 132 -2.36 -4.61 -13.89
C ILE A 132 -2.53 -3.56 -14.98
N ASP A 133 -1.55 -3.44 -15.87
CA ASP A 133 -1.54 -2.44 -16.93
C ASP A 133 -2.72 -2.62 -17.92
N LEU A 134 -3.14 -3.85 -18.19
CA LEU A 134 -4.29 -4.10 -19.06
C LEU A 134 -5.64 -3.85 -18.36
N VAL A 135 -5.87 -4.47 -17.20
CA VAL A 135 -7.23 -4.60 -16.62
C VAL A 135 -7.51 -3.56 -15.56
N CYS A 136 -6.52 -3.22 -14.74
CA CYS A 136 -6.66 -2.27 -13.64
C CYS A 136 -5.53 -1.24 -13.66
N PRO A 137 -5.40 -0.44 -14.74
CA PRO A 137 -4.30 0.50 -14.91
C PRO A 137 -4.28 1.54 -13.79
N PHE A 138 -3.07 1.90 -13.35
CA PHE A 138 -2.88 2.84 -12.23
C PHE A 138 -2.84 4.27 -12.73
N ALA A 139 -3.47 5.17 -11.97
CA ALA A 139 -3.32 6.60 -12.16
C ALA A 139 -2.08 7.09 -11.40
N LYS A 140 -1.34 8.03 -11.99
CA LYS A 140 -0.26 8.72 -11.30
C LYS A 140 -0.80 9.59 -10.17
N GLY A 141 -0.34 9.33 -8.94
CA GLY A 141 -0.89 9.90 -7.71
C GLY A 141 -2.21 9.30 -7.25
N GLY A 142 -2.62 8.20 -7.86
CA GLY A 142 -3.82 7.45 -7.49
C GLY A 142 -3.62 6.63 -6.21
N LYS A 143 -4.74 6.15 -5.67
CA LYS A 143 -4.79 5.27 -4.50
C LYS A 143 -5.22 3.87 -4.94
N ILE A 144 -4.37 2.89 -4.71
CA ILE A 144 -4.59 1.51 -5.13
C ILE A 144 -4.80 0.64 -3.90
N GLY A 145 -5.90 -0.12 -3.88
CA GLY A 145 -6.14 -1.14 -2.86
C GLY A 145 -5.67 -2.51 -3.33
N LEU A 146 -4.75 -3.14 -2.59
CA LEU A 146 -4.30 -4.50 -2.82
C LEU A 146 -5.01 -5.46 -1.86
N PHE A 147 -5.97 -6.21 -2.39
CA PHE A 147 -6.79 -7.17 -1.65
C PHE A 147 -6.20 -8.58 -1.79
N GLY A 148 -6.35 -9.41 -0.76
CA GLY A 148 -5.96 -10.82 -0.85
C GLY A 148 -5.79 -11.48 0.50
N GLY A 149 -5.82 -12.82 0.51
CA GLY A 149 -5.51 -13.61 1.69
C GLY A 149 -4.01 -13.78 1.92
N ALA A 150 -3.63 -14.49 2.99
CA ALA A 150 -2.25 -14.97 3.14
C ALA A 150 -1.89 -15.95 2.01
N GLY A 151 -0.65 -15.88 1.53
CA GLY A 151 -0.08 -16.84 0.56
C GLY A 151 -0.37 -16.57 -0.92
N VAL A 152 -1.05 -15.47 -1.27
CA VAL A 152 -1.37 -15.11 -2.67
C VAL A 152 -0.30 -14.25 -3.36
N GLY A 153 0.83 -14.00 -2.69
CA GLY A 153 1.95 -13.24 -3.26
C GLY A 153 1.85 -11.72 -3.13
N LYS A 154 1.17 -11.18 -2.11
CA LYS A 154 1.08 -9.71 -1.86
C LYS A 154 2.45 -9.03 -1.82
N THR A 155 3.33 -9.53 -0.94
CA THR A 155 4.67 -8.99 -0.75
C THR A 155 5.47 -9.01 -2.04
N VAL A 156 5.42 -10.12 -2.77
CA VAL A 156 6.11 -10.26 -4.06
C VAL A 156 5.60 -9.25 -5.10
N ASN A 157 4.28 -9.02 -5.17
CA ASN A 157 3.72 -7.97 -6.04
C ASN A 157 4.19 -6.57 -5.62
N MET A 158 4.21 -6.27 -4.32
CA MET A 158 4.70 -4.97 -3.84
C MET A 158 6.19 -4.76 -4.17
N MET A 159 7.03 -5.78 -3.95
CA MET A 159 8.45 -5.73 -4.28
C MET A 159 8.69 -5.54 -5.78
N GLU A 160 7.95 -6.25 -6.64
CA GLU A 160 8.08 -6.08 -8.08
C GLU A 160 7.66 -4.68 -8.54
N LEU A 161 6.58 -4.13 -7.97
CA LEU A 161 6.17 -2.75 -8.24
C LEU A 161 7.25 -1.73 -7.83
N ILE A 162 7.88 -1.93 -6.66
CA ILE A 162 9.00 -1.09 -6.22
C ILE A 162 10.16 -1.19 -7.20
N ASN A 163 10.54 -2.40 -7.59
CA ASN A 163 11.66 -2.64 -8.50
C ASN A 163 11.43 -2.00 -9.88
N ASN A 164 10.26 -2.25 -10.49
CA ASN A 164 9.96 -1.77 -11.84
C ASN A 164 9.91 -0.24 -11.90
N ILE A 165 9.29 0.40 -10.91
CA ILE A 165 9.13 1.86 -10.89
C ILE A 165 10.44 2.55 -10.49
N ALA A 166 11.23 1.95 -9.59
CA ALA A 166 12.56 2.48 -9.27
C ALA A 166 13.52 2.41 -10.48
N THR A 167 13.41 1.37 -11.31
CA THR A 167 14.27 1.15 -12.48
C THR A 167 13.86 2.01 -13.66
N GLU A 168 12.57 2.05 -13.99
CA GLU A 168 12.06 2.71 -15.21
C GLU A 168 11.65 4.18 -14.99
N HIS A 169 11.14 4.53 -13.80
CA HIS A 169 10.57 5.86 -13.54
C HIS A 169 11.44 6.75 -12.63
N SER A 170 12.65 6.34 -12.25
CA SER A 170 13.54 7.08 -11.32
C SER A 170 12.84 7.53 -10.02
N GLY A 171 11.78 6.82 -9.63
CA GLY A 171 10.97 7.12 -8.46
C GLY A 171 11.60 6.63 -7.16
N LEU A 172 11.24 7.28 -6.05
CA LEU A 172 11.57 6.80 -4.70
C LEU A 172 10.34 6.13 -4.09
N SER A 173 10.58 5.19 -3.19
CA SER A 173 9.51 4.48 -2.48
C SER A 173 9.59 4.76 -0.97
N VAL A 174 8.44 4.74 -0.32
CA VAL A 174 8.33 4.74 1.14
C VAL A 174 7.42 3.60 1.55
N PHE A 175 7.90 2.78 2.49
CA PHE A 175 7.12 1.67 3.05
C PHE A 175 6.70 2.01 4.49
N ALA A 176 5.41 1.97 4.75
CA ALA A 176 4.80 2.18 6.05
C ALA A 176 4.16 0.87 6.54
N GLY A 177 4.88 0.16 7.42
CA GLY A 177 4.44 -1.06 8.09
C GLY A 177 3.53 -0.76 9.29
N VAL A 178 2.24 -0.57 9.03
CA VAL A 178 1.20 -0.30 10.01
C VAL A 178 0.68 -1.59 10.65
N GLY A 179 1.06 -1.82 11.91
CA GLY A 179 0.66 -3.01 12.65
C GLY A 179 1.17 -4.30 12.01
N GLU A 180 2.37 -4.24 11.43
CA GLU A 180 3.00 -5.37 10.77
C GLU A 180 3.58 -6.38 11.75
N ARG A 181 3.64 -7.64 11.32
CA ARG A 181 4.33 -8.67 12.11
C ARG A 181 5.83 -8.42 12.01
N THR A 182 6.52 -8.40 13.15
CA THR A 182 7.99 -8.22 13.20
C THR A 182 8.74 -9.21 12.31
N ARG A 183 8.27 -10.47 12.25
CA ARG A 183 8.83 -11.48 11.33
C ARG A 183 8.68 -11.07 9.86
N GLU A 184 7.50 -10.62 9.45
CA GLU A 184 7.21 -10.25 8.05
C GLU A 184 8.00 -9.00 7.65
N GLY A 185 8.11 -8.01 8.53
CA GLY A 185 8.97 -6.84 8.30
C GLY A 185 10.47 -7.17 8.21
N ASN A 186 10.94 -8.13 9.02
CA ASN A 186 12.31 -8.62 8.95
C ASN A 186 12.58 -9.35 7.63
N ASP A 187 11.71 -10.28 7.25
CA ASP A 187 11.83 -11.04 6.01
C ASP A 187 11.81 -10.08 4.80
N PHE A 188 10.89 -9.11 4.80
CA PHE A 188 10.81 -8.06 3.77
C PHE A 188 12.09 -7.22 3.66
N TYR A 189 12.70 -6.84 4.79
CA TYR A 189 13.94 -6.07 4.78
C TYR A 189 15.10 -6.85 4.15
N TYR A 190 15.24 -8.14 4.47
CA TYR A 190 16.28 -8.98 3.85
C TYR A 190 16.01 -9.25 2.38
N GLU A 191 14.75 -9.49 1.98
CA GLU A 191 14.37 -9.63 0.56
C GLU A 191 14.71 -8.35 -0.24
N MET A 192 14.54 -7.16 0.36
CA MET A 192 14.93 -5.88 -0.24
C MET A 192 16.45 -5.72 -0.38
N GLN A 193 17.24 -6.29 0.54
CA GLN A 193 18.69 -6.31 0.42
C GLN A 193 19.16 -7.26 -0.69
N GLU A 194 18.59 -8.47 -0.73
CA GLU A 194 18.92 -9.48 -1.75
C GLU A 194 18.57 -9.00 -3.16
N SER A 195 17.44 -8.30 -3.30
CA SER A 195 17.00 -7.67 -4.56
C SER A 195 17.73 -6.36 -4.88
N LYS A 196 18.65 -5.89 -4.03
CA LYS A 196 19.42 -4.65 -4.18
C LYS A 196 18.57 -3.36 -4.23
N VAL A 197 17.33 -3.42 -3.77
CA VAL A 197 16.49 -2.23 -3.56
C VAL A 197 17.00 -1.43 -2.35
N VAL A 198 17.51 -2.14 -1.35
CA VAL A 198 18.25 -1.59 -0.20
C VAL A 198 19.71 -1.99 -0.31
N ASP A 199 20.58 -0.98 -0.37
CA ASP A 199 22.04 -1.14 -0.36
C ASP A 199 22.56 -0.70 1.02
N VAL A 200 22.90 -1.68 1.86
CA VAL A 200 23.40 -1.46 3.23
C VAL A 200 24.85 -0.99 3.23
N GLU A 201 25.61 -1.28 2.18
CA GLU A 201 27.00 -0.80 2.05
C GLU A 201 27.01 0.67 1.68
N ASN A 202 26.03 1.12 0.90
CA ASN A 202 25.83 2.52 0.55
C ASN A 202 24.35 2.91 0.50
N PHE A 203 23.83 3.41 1.63
CA PHE A 203 22.44 3.83 1.77
C PHE A 203 21.98 4.85 0.70
N SER A 204 22.88 5.66 0.14
CA SER A 204 22.54 6.64 -0.90
C SER A 204 22.05 5.99 -2.20
N ASN A 205 22.39 4.71 -2.44
CA ASN A 205 21.91 3.95 -3.59
C ASN A 205 20.54 3.32 -3.37
N SER A 206 20.11 3.22 -2.11
CA SER A 206 18.82 2.63 -1.74
C SER A 206 17.66 3.42 -2.31
N LYS A 207 16.56 2.74 -2.62
CA LYS A 207 15.39 3.34 -3.28
C LYS A 207 14.17 3.44 -2.39
N VAL A 208 14.22 2.85 -1.20
CA VAL A 208 13.09 2.77 -0.27
C VAL A 208 13.46 3.30 1.11
N ALA A 209 12.65 4.19 1.68
CA ALA A 209 12.68 4.52 3.10
C ALA A 209 11.62 3.68 3.84
N MET A 210 11.94 3.12 5.01
CA MET A 210 11.04 2.21 5.72
C MET A 210 10.67 2.75 7.11
N VAL A 211 9.39 2.70 7.44
CA VAL A 211 8.85 3.06 8.75
C VAL A 211 8.00 1.90 9.26
N TYR A 212 8.27 1.42 10.47
CA TYR A 212 7.52 0.34 11.09
C TYR A 212 6.86 0.78 12.38
N GLY A 213 5.60 0.36 12.54
CA GLY A 213 4.84 0.42 13.78
C GLY A 213 4.30 -0.97 14.02
N GLN A 214 5.06 -1.80 14.73
CA GLN A 214 4.83 -3.24 14.80
C GLN A 214 3.61 -3.61 15.67
N MET A 215 3.11 -4.85 15.54
CA MET A 215 1.96 -5.33 16.32
C MET A 215 2.17 -5.32 17.84
N ASN A 216 3.41 -5.45 18.31
CA ASN A 216 3.77 -5.39 19.73
C ASN A 216 3.74 -3.96 20.29
N GLU A 217 3.67 -2.94 19.42
CA GLU A 217 3.62 -1.55 19.85
C GLU A 217 2.21 -1.10 20.27
N PRO A 218 2.11 -0.09 21.16
CA PRO A 218 0.84 0.48 21.55
C PRO A 218 0.01 0.98 20.36
N PRO A 219 -1.32 1.06 20.50
CA PRO A 219 -2.19 1.54 19.42
C PRO A 219 -1.87 2.98 18.99
N GLY A 220 -1.30 3.82 19.87
CA GLY A 220 -0.85 5.17 19.51
C GLY A 220 0.21 5.15 18.40
N ASN A 221 1.21 4.27 18.51
CA ASN A 221 2.25 4.11 17.50
C ASN A 221 1.66 3.66 16.16
N ARG A 222 0.85 2.59 16.21
CA ARG A 222 0.20 2.02 15.02
C ARG A 222 -0.74 3.02 14.33
N LEU A 223 -1.36 3.91 15.08
CA LEU A 223 -2.23 4.95 14.51
C LEU A 223 -1.42 6.09 13.85
N ARG A 224 -0.16 6.32 14.23
CA ARG A 224 0.64 7.45 13.72
C ARG A 224 1.68 7.05 12.68
N VAL A 225 2.11 5.80 12.64
CA VAL A 225 3.14 5.32 11.70
C VAL A 225 2.80 5.57 10.23
N ALA A 226 1.52 5.46 9.83
CA ALA A 226 1.09 5.79 8.47
C ALA A 226 1.36 7.27 8.11
N LEU A 227 1.16 8.18 9.07
CA LEU A 227 1.45 9.61 8.88
C LEU A 227 2.95 9.87 8.83
N THR A 228 3.76 9.12 9.58
CA THR A 228 5.22 9.19 9.51
C THR A 228 5.73 8.82 8.12
N GLY A 229 5.31 7.68 7.57
CA GLY A 229 5.65 7.27 6.20
C GLY A 229 5.15 8.25 5.15
N LEU A 230 3.91 8.74 5.30
CA LEU A 230 3.37 9.76 4.41
C LEU A 230 4.18 11.06 4.44
N THR A 231 4.66 11.49 5.60
CA THR A 231 5.45 12.73 5.73
C THR A 231 6.79 12.63 5.01
N MET A 232 7.42 11.45 5.02
CA MET A 232 8.62 11.19 4.22
C MET A 232 8.30 11.20 2.72
N ALA A 233 7.19 10.59 2.31
CA ALA A 233 6.76 10.59 0.92
C ALA A 233 6.43 12.01 0.42
N GLU A 234 5.77 12.82 1.25
CA GLU A 234 5.49 14.23 0.95
C GLU A 234 6.75 15.05 0.74
N LYS A 235 7.83 14.79 1.49
CA LYS A 235 9.10 15.50 1.25
C LYS A 235 9.61 15.24 -0.17
N PHE A 236 9.63 13.98 -0.61
CA PHE A 236 10.06 13.62 -1.96
C PHE A 236 9.11 14.17 -3.04
N ARG A 237 7.80 14.17 -2.79
CA ARG A 237 6.81 14.78 -3.69
C ARG A 237 7.05 16.29 -3.85
N ASP A 238 7.23 16.99 -2.73
CA ASP A 238 7.40 18.44 -2.70
C ASP A 238 8.77 18.85 -3.30
N GLU A 239 9.72 17.92 -3.42
CA GLU A 239 10.97 18.05 -4.19
C GLU A 239 10.82 17.80 -5.71
N GLY A 240 9.61 17.45 -6.16
CA GLY A 240 9.30 17.24 -7.58
C GLY A 240 9.47 15.81 -8.08
N ARG A 241 9.43 14.83 -7.19
CA ARG A 241 9.53 13.40 -7.54
C ARG A 241 8.17 12.73 -7.58
N ASP A 242 8.13 11.64 -8.34
CA ASP A 242 7.05 10.66 -8.29
C ASP A 242 7.40 9.59 -7.26
N VAL A 243 6.53 9.44 -6.27
CA VAL A 243 6.79 8.64 -5.08
C VAL A 243 5.77 7.53 -4.97
N LEU A 244 6.23 6.34 -4.63
CA LEU A 244 5.35 5.26 -4.22
C LEU A 244 5.26 5.19 -2.71
N LEU A 245 4.04 5.20 -2.18
CA LEU A 245 3.79 4.97 -0.77
C LEU A 245 3.10 3.61 -0.58
N PHE A 246 3.79 2.68 0.08
CA PHE A 246 3.22 1.40 0.46
C PHE A 246 2.69 1.47 1.89
N VAL A 247 1.41 1.14 2.07
CA VAL A 247 0.78 1.09 3.40
C VAL A 247 0.30 -0.33 3.66
N ASP A 248 1.07 -1.09 4.43
CA ASP A 248 0.68 -2.43 4.88
C ASP A 248 0.54 -2.41 6.40
N ASN A 249 -0.64 -2.44 7.01
CA ASN A 249 -1.97 -2.58 6.41
C ASN A 249 -2.89 -1.41 6.77
N ILE A 250 -3.61 -0.84 5.80
CA ILE A 250 -4.53 0.29 6.07
C ILE A 250 -5.67 -0.11 7.03
N TYR A 251 -6.08 -1.39 7.04
CA TYR A 251 -7.06 -1.87 8.01
C TYR A 251 -6.52 -1.79 9.45
N ARG A 252 -5.21 -2.01 9.65
CA ARG A 252 -4.57 -1.93 10.98
C ARG A 252 -4.48 -0.50 11.49
N TYR A 253 -4.38 0.48 10.59
CA TYR A 253 -4.53 1.91 10.92
C TYR A 253 -5.92 2.16 11.54
N THR A 254 -6.98 1.69 10.87
CA THR A 254 -8.36 1.82 11.37
C THR A 254 -8.56 1.12 12.71
N LEU A 255 -8.04 -0.12 12.86
CA LEU A 255 -8.15 -0.89 14.10
C LEU A 255 -7.45 -0.18 15.26
N ALA A 256 -6.25 0.37 15.03
CA ALA A 256 -5.55 1.18 16.03
C ALA A 256 -6.38 2.42 16.40
N GLY A 257 -7.03 3.08 15.43
CA GLY A 257 -7.93 4.20 15.68
C GLY A 257 -9.13 3.83 16.55
N THR A 258 -9.72 2.65 16.34
CA THR A 258 -10.79 2.11 17.19
C THR A 258 -10.31 1.89 18.63
N GLU A 259 -9.14 1.28 18.81
CA GLU A 259 -8.53 1.08 20.13
C GLU A 259 -8.26 2.41 20.86
N VAL A 260 -7.65 3.39 20.17
CA VAL A 260 -7.39 4.72 20.72
C VAL A 260 -8.70 5.44 21.09
N SER A 261 -9.69 5.41 20.20
CA SER A 261 -10.99 6.03 20.44
C SER A 261 -11.70 5.45 21.67
N ALA A 262 -11.64 4.13 21.86
CA ALA A 262 -12.19 3.47 23.03
C ALA A 262 -11.47 3.89 24.32
N LEU A 263 -10.13 3.97 24.29
CA LEU A 263 -9.34 4.42 25.44
C LEU A 263 -9.59 5.89 25.79
N LEU A 264 -9.87 6.74 24.80
CA LEU A 264 -10.26 8.15 25.01
C LEU A 264 -11.67 8.29 25.58
N GLY A 265 -12.46 7.21 25.65
CA GLY A 265 -13.83 7.20 26.17
C GLY A 265 -14.86 7.74 25.18
N ARG A 266 -14.57 7.73 23.87
CA ARG A 266 -15.55 8.09 22.84
C ARG A 266 -16.57 6.97 22.70
N MET A 267 -17.83 7.32 22.46
CA MET A 267 -18.86 6.31 22.18
C MET A 267 -18.55 5.63 20.83
N PRO A 268 -18.55 4.29 20.78
CA PRO A 268 -18.32 3.57 19.52
C PRO A 268 -19.48 3.78 18.55
N SER A 269 -19.18 3.73 17.26
CA SER A 269 -20.12 3.81 16.15
C SER A 269 -20.50 2.40 15.66
N ALA A 270 -20.97 2.30 14.40
CA ALA A 270 -21.32 1.04 13.75
C ALA A 270 -20.19 0.00 13.90
N VAL A 271 -20.59 -1.24 14.26
CA VAL A 271 -19.70 -2.41 14.40
C VAL A 271 -18.56 -2.21 15.41
N GLY A 272 -18.59 -1.14 16.22
CA GLY A 272 -17.58 -0.85 17.24
C GLY A 272 -16.47 0.09 16.79
N TYR A 273 -16.47 0.58 15.55
CA TYR A 273 -15.48 1.53 15.04
C TYR A 273 -15.55 2.91 15.72
N GLN A 274 -14.48 3.69 15.60
CA GLN A 274 -14.47 5.06 16.09
C GLN A 274 -15.49 5.94 15.36
N PRO A 275 -16.14 6.92 16.04
CA PRO A 275 -17.05 7.85 15.39
C PRO A 275 -16.34 8.78 14.40
N THR A 276 -15.02 8.94 14.53
CA THR A 276 -14.14 9.76 13.69
C THR A 276 -13.53 8.99 12.51
N LEU A 277 -14.02 7.79 12.18
CA LEU A 277 -13.40 6.89 11.21
C LEU A 277 -13.22 7.57 9.84
N ALA A 278 -14.27 8.18 9.30
CA ALA A 278 -14.24 8.84 8.00
C ALA A 278 -13.32 10.07 7.99
N GLU A 279 -13.26 10.81 9.10
CA GLU A 279 -12.41 11.98 9.23
C GLU A 279 -10.92 11.59 9.29
N GLU A 280 -10.57 10.63 10.15
CA GLU A 280 -9.19 10.14 10.29
C GLU A 280 -8.69 9.52 8.99
N MET A 281 -9.52 8.71 8.33
CA MET A 281 -9.21 8.17 7.01
C MET A 281 -9.04 9.29 5.97
N GLY A 282 -9.95 10.27 5.95
CA GLY A 282 -9.87 11.40 5.03
C GLY A 282 -8.59 12.22 5.21
N VAL A 283 -8.19 12.52 6.45
CA VAL A 283 -6.95 13.28 6.73
C VAL A 283 -5.71 12.56 6.19
N LEU A 284 -5.67 11.23 6.28
CA LEU A 284 -4.58 10.43 5.73
C LEU A 284 -4.65 10.38 4.19
N GLN A 285 -5.82 10.04 3.64
CA GLN A 285 -5.99 9.76 2.21
C GLN A 285 -5.91 11.02 1.35
N GLU A 286 -6.42 12.16 1.81
CA GLU A 286 -6.42 13.39 1.00
C GLU A 286 -5.04 14.03 0.84
N ARG A 287 -4.10 13.69 1.72
CA ARG A 287 -2.68 14.05 1.58
C ARG A 287 -1.95 13.23 0.51
N ILE A 288 -2.43 12.01 0.25
CA ILE A 288 -1.94 11.13 -0.80
C ILE A 288 -2.59 11.58 -2.12
N THR A 289 -1.90 12.41 -2.87
CA THR A 289 -2.43 12.94 -4.13
C THR A 289 -1.32 13.49 -5.02
N SER A 290 -1.66 13.72 -6.29
CA SER A 290 -0.84 14.46 -7.25
C SER A 290 -0.96 15.96 -7.03
N THR A 291 0.20 16.60 -6.95
CA THR A 291 0.32 18.06 -6.93
C THR A 291 0.92 18.54 -8.24
N LYS A 292 0.93 19.85 -8.47
CA LYS A 292 1.62 20.48 -9.61
C LYS A 292 3.14 20.25 -9.62
N VAL A 293 3.72 19.84 -8.48
CA VAL A 293 5.18 19.68 -8.31
C VAL A 293 5.59 18.22 -8.50
N GLY A 294 4.89 17.30 -7.84
CA GLY A 294 5.14 15.86 -7.92
C GLY A 294 3.92 15.05 -7.49
N SER A 295 4.05 13.72 -7.48
CA SER A 295 2.94 12.80 -7.17
C SER A 295 3.28 11.78 -6.09
N ILE A 296 2.27 11.39 -5.30
CA ILE A 296 2.36 10.23 -4.40
C ILE A 296 1.30 9.22 -4.85
N THR A 297 1.75 8.15 -5.49
CA THR A 297 0.89 7.00 -5.80
C THR A 297 0.95 6.04 -4.62
N SER A 298 -0.18 5.68 -4.04
CA SER A 298 -0.19 4.77 -2.89
C SER A 298 -0.69 3.37 -3.24
N ILE A 299 0.01 2.36 -2.76
CA ILE A 299 -0.42 0.97 -2.80
C ILE A 299 -0.72 0.55 -1.36
N GLN A 300 -1.97 0.28 -1.08
CA GLN A 300 -2.46 0.04 0.26
C GLN A 300 -2.96 -1.39 0.36
N ALA A 301 -2.32 -2.20 1.19
CA ALA A 301 -2.85 -3.53 1.45
C ALA A 301 -4.12 -3.38 2.29
N VAL A 302 -5.23 -3.94 1.81
CA VAL A 302 -6.52 -3.88 2.50
C VAL A 302 -6.89 -5.29 2.97
N TYR A 303 -7.12 -5.42 4.27
CA TYR A 303 -7.72 -6.61 4.85
C TYR A 303 -9.23 -6.42 4.98
N VAL A 304 -10.00 -7.34 4.43
CA VAL A 304 -11.47 -7.35 4.55
C VAL A 304 -11.83 -8.30 5.70
N PRO A 305 -12.37 -7.78 6.83
CA PRO A 305 -12.72 -8.62 7.96
C PRO A 305 -13.88 -9.55 7.58
N ALA A 306 -13.73 -10.84 7.86
CA ALA A 306 -14.73 -11.88 7.58
C ALA A 306 -15.25 -11.90 6.12
N ASP A 307 -14.43 -11.43 5.17
CA ASP A 307 -14.80 -11.27 3.76
C ASP A 307 -16.06 -10.40 3.53
N ASP A 308 -16.40 -9.52 4.48
CA ASP A 308 -17.53 -8.59 4.40
C ASP A 308 -17.09 -7.20 3.89
N LEU A 309 -17.37 -6.93 2.61
CA LEU A 309 -17.10 -5.63 1.97
C LEU A 309 -18.00 -4.49 2.48
N THR A 310 -19.08 -4.82 3.21
CA THR A 310 -20.00 -3.83 3.77
C THR A 310 -19.57 -3.32 5.15
N ASP A 311 -18.51 -3.91 5.72
CA ASP A 311 -17.89 -3.42 6.93
C ASP A 311 -17.46 -1.94 6.76
N PRO A 312 -17.70 -1.07 7.77
CA PRO A 312 -17.37 0.36 7.67
C PRO A 312 -15.92 0.67 7.31
N SER A 313 -14.95 -0.16 7.70
CA SER A 313 -13.52 0.09 7.46
C SER A 313 -13.15 -0.07 5.97
N PRO A 314 -13.39 -1.23 5.31
CA PRO A 314 -13.28 -1.34 3.87
C PRO A 314 -14.16 -0.34 3.13
N ALA A 315 -15.43 -0.17 3.51
CA ALA A 315 -16.37 0.72 2.82
C ALA A 315 -15.88 2.17 2.77
N THR A 316 -15.34 2.68 3.88
CA THR A 316 -14.74 4.03 3.93
C THR A 316 -13.46 4.10 3.11
N THR A 317 -12.62 3.06 3.16
CA THR A 317 -11.37 2.99 2.37
C THR A 317 -11.68 3.00 0.87
N PHE A 318 -12.67 2.22 0.42
CA PHE A 318 -13.06 2.11 -0.99
C PHE A 318 -13.47 3.45 -1.61
N ALA A 319 -14.08 4.34 -0.83
CA ALA A 319 -14.46 5.67 -1.33
C ALA A 319 -13.26 6.47 -1.84
N HIS A 320 -12.08 6.25 -1.25
CA HIS A 320 -10.85 6.93 -1.63
C HIS A 320 -10.02 6.18 -2.68
N LEU A 321 -10.26 4.90 -2.94
CA LEU A 321 -9.47 4.13 -3.91
C LEU A 321 -9.85 4.45 -5.35
N ASP A 322 -8.84 4.59 -6.21
CA ASP A 322 -8.97 4.77 -7.65
C ASP A 322 -8.90 3.45 -8.41
N ALA A 323 -8.15 2.48 -7.88
CA ALA A 323 -8.05 1.13 -8.42
C ALA A 323 -8.06 0.08 -7.29
N THR A 324 -8.63 -1.09 -7.59
CA THR A 324 -8.68 -2.24 -6.70
C THR A 324 -8.06 -3.43 -7.41
N VAL A 325 -6.98 -3.97 -6.84
CA VAL A 325 -6.31 -5.18 -7.31
C VAL A 325 -6.65 -6.30 -6.35
N VAL A 326 -7.40 -7.29 -6.82
CA VAL A 326 -7.84 -8.43 -6.01
C VAL A 326 -6.95 -9.63 -6.30
N LEU A 327 -6.23 -10.11 -5.28
CA LEU A 327 -5.43 -11.33 -5.37
C LEU A 327 -6.22 -12.55 -4.89
N SER A 328 -6.46 -13.49 -5.79
CA SER A 328 -7.29 -14.67 -5.56
C SER A 328 -6.48 -15.92 -5.24
N ARG A 329 -6.94 -16.68 -4.24
CA ARG A 329 -6.37 -18.00 -3.92
C ARG A 329 -6.60 -19.03 -5.02
N ASP A 330 -7.73 -18.93 -5.72
CA ASP A 330 -8.08 -19.89 -6.78
C ASP A 330 -7.14 -19.75 -7.98
N ILE A 331 -6.69 -18.53 -8.27
CA ILE A 331 -5.71 -18.24 -9.33
C ILE A 331 -4.32 -18.72 -8.90
N ALA A 332 -3.92 -18.41 -7.65
CA ALA A 332 -2.65 -18.89 -7.08
C ALA A 332 -2.56 -20.43 -7.07
N ALA A 333 -3.66 -21.14 -6.76
CA ALA A 333 -3.73 -22.59 -6.75
C ALA A 333 -3.53 -23.22 -8.15
N LYS A 334 -3.81 -22.47 -9.23
CA LYS A 334 -3.51 -22.88 -10.61
C LYS A 334 -2.05 -22.66 -11.02
N GLY A 335 -1.23 -22.11 -10.11
CA GLY A 335 0.17 -21.73 -10.36
C GLY A 335 0.32 -20.42 -11.15
N ILE A 336 -0.73 -19.60 -11.26
CA ILE A 336 -0.69 -18.35 -12.02
C ILE A 336 -0.23 -17.24 -11.09
N TYR A 337 0.93 -16.65 -11.41
CA TYR A 337 1.51 -15.52 -10.69
C TYR A 337 1.82 -14.38 -11.66
N PRO A 338 1.48 -13.12 -11.33
CA PRO A 338 0.78 -12.69 -10.11
C PRO A 338 -0.69 -13.17 -10.05
N ALA A 339 -1.18 -13.45 -8.85
CA ALA A 339 -2.50 -14.07 -8.63
C ALA A 339 -3.67 -13.06 -8.70
N VAL A 340 -3.60 -12.11 -9.62
CA VAL A 340 -4.61 -11.05 -9.79
C VAL A 340 -5.85 -11.61 -10.47
N ASP A 341 -7.02 -11.35 -9.90
CA ASP A 341 -8.31 -11.67 -10.49
C ASP A 341 -8.73 -10.57 -11.49
N PRO A 342 -8.75 -10.86 -12.80
CA PRO A 342 -9.05 -9.86 -13.83
C PRO A 342 -10.54 -9.48 -13.92
N LEU A 343 -11.44 -10.21 -13.23
CA LEU A 343 -12.87 -9.90 -13.22
C LEU A 343 -13.25 -9.08 -11.99
N ASP A 344 -12.65 -9.39 -10.84
CA ASP A 344 -12.92 -8.68 -9.58
C ASP A 344 -12.05 -7.43 -9.38
N SER A 345 -10.94 -7.32 -10.12
CA SER A 345 -10.10 -6.11 -10.11
C SER A 345 -10.69 -5.00 -10.99
N THR A 346 -10.63 -3.76 -10.52
CA THR A 346 -11.25 -2.61 -11.20
C THR A 346 -10.35 -1.38 -11.13
N SER A 347 -10.53 -0.44 -12.07
CA SER A 347 -9.87 0.87 -12.04
C SER A 347 -10.80 1.93 -12.63
N ARG A 348 -10.80 3.12 -12.02
CA ARG A 348 -11.47 4.31 -12.59
C ARG A 348 -10.84 4.76 -13.91
N GLN A 349 -9.58 4.40 -14.14
CA GLN A 349 -8.85 4.76 -15.37
C GLN A 349 -9.27 3.91 -16.57
N LEU A 350 -9.99 2.79 -16.37
CA LEU A 350 -10.48 1.94 -17.45
C LEU A 350 -11.70 2.58 -18.15
N ASP A 351 -11.47 3.73 -18.77
CA ASP A 351 -12.43 4.52 -19.54
C ASP A 351 -11.80 4.86 -20.92
N PRO A 352 -12.51 4.66 -22.04
CA PRO A 352 -11.98 4.94 -23.38
C PRO A 352 -11.52 6.39 -23.59
N LEU A 353 -12.03 7.35 -22.81
CA LEU A 353 -11.62 8.76 -22.86
C LEU A 353 -10.26 9.00 -22.20
N LEU A 354 -9.81 8.11 -21.30
CA LEU A 354 -8.55 8.23 -20.57
C LEU A 354 -7.46 7.35 -21.19
N ILE A 355 -7.73 6.05 -21.34
CA ILE A 355 -6.75 5.06 -21.83
C ILE A 355 -6.79 4.86 -23.36
N GLY A 356 -7.76 5.48 -24.04
CA GLY A 356 -7.99 5.30 -25.47
C GLY A 356 -8.80 4.04 -25.82
N ASN A 357 -9.41 4.05 -27.01
CA ASN A 357 -10.31 2.97 -27.44
C ASN A 357 -9.61 1.62 -27.58
N GLU A 358 -8.38 1.59 -28.09
CA GLU A 358 -7.68 0.33 -28.36
C GLU A 358 -7.39 -0.46 -27.08
N HIS A 359 -6.89 0.22 -26.04
CA HIS A 359 -6.66 -0.39 -24.74
C HIS A 359 -7.99 -0.84 -24.12
N TYR A 360 -8.99 0.06 -24.11
CA TYR A 360 -10.30 -0.23 -23.51
C TYR A 360 -11.01 -1.43 -24.14
N GLU A 361 -11.08 -1.49 -25.47
CA GLU A 361 -11.71 -2.59 -26.20
C GLU A 361 -10.98 -3.91 -25.97
N THR A 362 -9.64 -3.89 -25.92
CA THR A 362 -8.84 -5.09 -25.63
C THR A 362 -9.09 -5.59 -24.22
N ALA A 363 -9.08 -4.71 -23.21
CA ALA A 363 -9.36 -5.08 -21.83
C ALA A 363 -10.79 -5.63 -21.65
N ARG A 364 -11.80 -4.98 -22.24
CA ARG A 364 -13.20 -5.45 -22.21
C ARG A 364 -13.39 -6.77 -22.96
N GLY A 365 -12.69 -6.97 -24.07
CA GLY A 365 -12.67 -8.24 -24.81
C GLY A 365 -12.12 -9.37 -23.95
N VAL A 366 -10.98 -9.16 -23.29
CA VAL A 366 -10.37 -10.12 -22.35
C VAL A 366 -11.34 -10.46 -21.21
N GLN A 367 -11.93 -9.44 -20.56
CA GLN A 367 -12.91 -9.66 -19.49
C GLN A 367 -14.15 -10.44 -19.97
N SER A 368 -14.65 -10.15 -21.17
CA SER A 368 -15.83 -10.83 -21.74
C SER A 368 -15.54 -12.32 -22.00
N VAL A 369 -14.37 -12.65 -22.56
CA VAL A 369 -13.95 -14.04 -22.80
C VAL A 369 -13.78 -14.79 -21.48
N LEU A 370 -13.15 -14.17 -20.48
CA LEU A 370 -12.95 -14.78 -19.16
C LEU A 370 -14.27 -14.96 -18.39
N GLN A 371 -15.20 -14.00 -18.50
CA GLN A 371 -16.53 -14.09 -17.91
C GLN A 371 -17.33 -15.24 -18.55
N ARG A 372 -17.32 -15.35 -19.87
CA ARG A 372 -17.96 -16.45 -20.59
C ARG A 372 -17.35 -17.80 -20.20
N TYR A 373 -16.03 -17.88 -20.07
CA TYR A 373 -15.37 -19.09 -19.58
C TYR A 373 -15.80 -19.48 -18.16
N LYS A 374 -15.97 -18.51 -17.26
CA LYS A 374 -16.47 -18.76 -15.90
C LYS A 374 -17.87 -19.39 -15.91
N GLU A 375 -18.77 -18.92 -16.77
CA GLU A 375 -20.11 -19.51 -16.98
C GLU A 375 -20.04 -20.94 -17.54
N LEU A 376 -19.17 -21.15 -18.53
CA LEU A 376 -18.99 -22.46 -19.16
C LEU A 376 -18.32 -23.48 -18.23
N LYS A 377 -17.53 -23.03 -17.25
CA LYS A 377 -16.80 -23.92 -16.32
C LYS A 377 -17.73 -24.83 -15.54
N ASP A 378 -18.87 -24.32 -15.09
CA ASP A 378 -19.87 -25.12 -14.35
C ASP A 378 -20.53 -26.17 -15.26
N ILE A 379 -20.78 -25.80 -16.52
CA ILE A 379 -21.32 -26.71 -17.54
C ILE A 379 -20.30 -27.81 -17.85
N ILE A 380 -19.03 -27.46 -18.07
CA ILE A 380 -17.93 -28.40 -18.33
C ILE A 380 -17.76 -29.37 -17.18
N ALA A 381 -17.88 -28.92 -15.93
CA ALA A 381 -17.76 -29.77 -14.75
C ALA A 381 -18.87 -30.83 -14.64
N ILE A 382 -20.06 -30.56 -15.19
CA ILE A 382 -21.23 -31.45 -15.12
C ILE A 382 -21.34 -32.34 -16.35
N LEU A 383 -21.26 -31.75 -17.55
CA LEU A 383 -21.56 -32.40 -18.83
C LEU A 383 -20.30 -32.83 -19.61
N GLY A 384 -19.14 -32.24 -19.29
CA GLY A 384 -17.90 -32.43 -20.05
C GLY A 384 -17.72 -31.43 -21.19
N MET A 385 -16.49 -31.35 -21.72
CA MET A 385 -16.11 -30.38 -22.75
C MET A 385 -16.69 -30.70 -24.15
N ASP A 386 -17.02 -31.97 -24.40
CA ASP A 386 -17.51 -32.45 -25.69
C ASP A 386 -18.93 -31.96 -26.03
N GLU A 387 -19.72 -31.64 -25.00
CA GLU A 387 -21.11 -31.18 -25.11
C GLU A 387 -21.22 -29.68 -25.44
N LEU A 388 -20.10 -28.96 -25.46
CA LEU A 388 -20.06 -27.56 -25.85
C LEU A 388 -20.16 -27.39 -27.37
N SER A 389 -20.73 -26.27 -27.80
CA SER A 389 -20.66 -25.85 -29.19
C SER A 389 -19.20 -25.60 -29.61
N GLU A 390 -18.88 -25.70 -30.90
CA GLU A 390 -17.51 -25.43 -31.38
C GLU A 390 -17.05 -24.00 -31.08
N GLU A 391 -17.98 -23.03 -31.06
CA GLU A 391 -17.70 -21.64 -30.67
C GLU A 391 -17.39 -21.51 -29.17
N ASP A 392 -18.14 -22.22 -28.31
CA ASP A 392 -17.87 -22.25 -26.87
C ASP A 392 -16.54 -22.97 -26.57
N LYS A 393 -16.21 -24.04 -27.31
CA LYS A 393 -14.90 -24.71 -27.21
C LYS A 393 -13.76 -23.76 -27.54
N GLN A 394 -13.87 -23.04 -28.66
CA GLN A 394 -12.88 -22.04 -29.05
C GLN A 394 -12.75 -20.92 -28.00
N THR A 395 -13.87 -20.48 -27.41
CA THR A 395 -13.87 -19.49 -26.32
C THR A 395 -13.15 -20.02 -25.09
N VAL A 396 -13.36 -21.28 -24.72
CA VAL A 396 -12.66 -21.93 -23.60
C VAL A 396 -11.16 -22.01 -23.86
N ASP A 397 -10.75 -22.42 -25.06
CA ASP A 397 -9.33 -22.54 -25.43
C ASP A 397 -8.63 -21.18 -25.39
N ARG A 398 -9.25 -20.13 -25.95
CA ARG A 398 -8.74 -18.76 -25.86
C ARG A 398 -8.70 -18.25 -24.42
N ALA A 399 -9.75 -18.52 -23.64
CA ALA A 399 -9.79 -18.11 -22.24
C ALA A 399 -8.66 -18.74 -21.41
N ARG A 400 -8.36 -20.03 -21.62
CA ARG A 400 -7.21 -20.69 -20.96
C ARG A 400 -5.87 -20.09 -21.35
N LYS A 401 -5.69 -19.77 -22.64
CA LYS A 401 -4.48 -19.07 -23.12
C LYS A 401 -4.34 -17.69 -22.49
N ILE A 402 -5.42 -16.92 -22.45
CA ILE A 402 -5.46 -15.61 -21.77
C ILE A 402 -5.13 -15.77 -20.29
N GLU A 403 -5.75 -16.72 -19.57
CA GLU A 403 -5.51 -16.96 -18.15
C GLU A 403 -4.02 -17.26 -17.88
N ARG A 404 -3.39 -18.07 -18.74
CA ARG A 404 -1.96 -18.36 -18.65
C ARG A 404 -1.10 -17.16 -19.05
N PHE A 405 -1.49 -16.41 -20.08
CA PHE A 405 -0.74 -15.25 -20.56
C PHE A 405 -0.73 -14.07 -19.58
N LEU A 406 -1.71 -13.99 -18.69
CA LEU A 406 -1.71 -13.05 -17.56
C LEU A 406 -0.60 -13.36 -16.53
N SER A 407 -0.04 -14.57 -16.53
CA SER A 407 1.15 -14.87 -15.71
C SER A 407 2.40 -14.19 -16.25
N GLN A 408 3.30 -13.84 -15.35
CA GLN A 408 4.53 -13.12 -15.67
C GLN A 408 5.63 -13.47 -14.67
N PRO A 409 6.86 -13.79 -15.13
CA PRO A 409 8.00 -13.94 -14.25
C PRO A 409 8.45 -12.57 -13.71
N PHE A 410 8.55 -12.46 -12.39
CA PHE A 410 9.00 -11.26 -11.68
C PHE A 410 10.50 -11.29 -11.42
N HIS A 411 11.15 -10.12 -11.47
CA HIS A 411 12.58 -9.98 -11.19
C HIS A 411 12.91 -10.33 -9.74
N VAL A 412 12.07 -9.85 -8.82
CA VAL A 412 12.25 -10.13 -7.38
C VAL A 412 12.04 -11.62 -7.04
N ALA A 413 11.36 -12.36 -7.92
CA ALA A 413 11.12 -13.79 -7.75
C ALA A 413 12.17 -14.68 -8.44
N GLU A 414 13.16 -14.12 -9.15
CA GLU A 414 14.18 -14.87 -9.88
C GLU A 414 14.98 -15.79 -8.96
N VAL A 415 15.28 -15.33 -7.73
CA VAL A 415 16.01 -16.10 -6.71
C VAL A 415 15.27 -17.38 -6.32
N PHE A 416 13.94 -17.34 -6.27
CA PHE A 416 13.10 -18.46 -5.87
C PHE A 416 12.69 -19.37 -7.04
N THR A 417 12.50 -18.77 -8.22
CA THR A 417 11.96 -19.47 -9.40
C THR A 417 13.03 -19.92 -10.39
N GLY A 418 14.23 -19.33 -10.34
CA GLY A 418 15.32 -19.56 -11.30
C GLY A 418 15.04 -19.05 -12.72
N SER A 419 13.89 -18.40 -12.95
CA SER A 419 13.51 -17.84 -14.25
C SER A 419 13.75 -16.33 -14.23
N PRO A 420 14.38 -15.75 -15.27
CA PRO A 420 14.66 -14.32 -15.30
C PRO A 420 13.36 -13.51 -15.34
N GLY A 421 13.30 -12.46 -14.53
CA GLY A 421 12.19 -11.51 -14.54
C GLY A 421 12.02 -10.81 -15.88
N LYS A 422 10.79 -10.38 -16.18
CA LYS A 422 10.46 -9.68 -17.41
C LYS A 422 9.62 -8.45 -17.11
N TYR A 423 10.08 -7.29 -17.56
CA TYR A 423 9.27 -6.07 -17.66
C TYR A 423 8.54 -6.11 -19.00
N VAL A 424 7.22 -5.90 -19.02
CA VAL A 424 6.42 -5.91 -20.26
C VAL A 424 5.78 -4.54 -20.45
N SER A 425 6.06 -3.88 -21.57
CA SER A 425 5.51 -2.56 -21.83
C SER A 425 3.99 -2.59 -22.02
N LEU A 426 3.32 -1.47 -21.75
CA LEU A 426 1.87 -1.36 -21.97
C LEU A 426 1.51 -1.65 -23.43
N LYS A 427 2.31 -1.17 -24.38
CA LYS A 427 2.09 -1.37 -25.82
C LYS A 427 2.15 -2.84 -26.20
N ASP A 428 3.17 -3.57 -25.71
CA ASP A 428 3.35 -4.99 -26.01
C ASP A 428 2.26 -5.84 -25.34
N THR A 429 1.81 -5.41 -24.15
CA THR A 429 0.66 -6.01 -23.45
C THR A 429 -0.59 -5.93 -24.32
N ILE A 430 -0.97 -4.72 -24.78
CA ILE A 430 -2.16 -4.52 -25.61
C ILE A 430 -2.04 -5.33 -26.91
N ALA A 431 -0.91 -5.28 -27.60
CA ALA A 431 -0.69 -6.00 -28.85
C ALA A 431 -0.83 -7.53 -28.67
N GLY A 432 -0.24 -8.09 -27.61
CA GLY A 432 -0.31 -9.51 -27.30
C GLY A 432 -1.73 -9.99 -27.03
N PHE A 433 -2.47 -9.29 -26.15
CA PHE A 433 -3.85 -9.67 -25.85
C PHE A 433 -4.80 -9.47 -27.04
N LYS A 434 -4.59 -8.41 -27.85
CA LYS A 434 -5.38 -8.17 -29.05
C LYS A 434 -5.21 -9.29 -30.07
N GLY A 435 -3.99 -9.78 -30.30
CA GLY A 435 -3.75 -10.92 -31.21
C GLY A 435 -4.35 -12.23 -30.70
N ILE A 436 -4.34 -12.48 -29.39
CA ILE A 436 -5.03 -13.64 -28.80
C ILE A 436 -6.55 -13.54 -28.99
N LEU A 437 -7.13 -12.35 -28.80
CA LEU A 437 -8.57 -12.12 -29.02
C LEU A 437 -8.95 -12.27 -30.50
N ALA A 438 -8.09 -11.84 -31.43
CA ALA A 438 -8.31 -11.98 -32.86
C ALA A 438 -8.20 -13.43 -33.35
N GLY A 439 -7.50 -14.29 -32.61
CA GLY A 439 -7.26 -15.70 -32.97
C GLY A 439 -5.95 -15.95 -33.71
N ASP A 440 -5.07 -14.96 -33.79
CA ASP A 440 -3.78 -15.06 -34.52
C ASP A 440 -2.85 -16.13 -33.92
N TYR A 441 -3.11 -16.55 -32.68
CA TYR A 441 -2.34 -17.52 -31.92
C TYR A 441 -3.16 -18.75 -31.49
N ASP A 442 -4.26 -19.04 -32.20
CA ASP A 442 -5.12 -20.20 -31.89
C ASP A 442 -4.40 -21.54 -32.10
N ASP A 443 -3.40 -21.60 -32.99
CA ASP A 443 -2.61 -22.82 -33.24
C ASP A 443 -1.56 -23.12 -32.14
N LEU A 444 -1.24 -22.15 -31.28
CA LEU A 444 -0.22 -22.33 -30.24
C LEU A 444 -0.76 -23.12 -29.02
N PRO A 445 0.04 -23.98 -28.39
CA PRO A 445 -0.38 -24.72 -27.20
C PRO A 445 -0.50 -23.79 -25.97
N GLU A 446 -1.44 -24.09 -25.07
CA GLU A 446 -1.68 -23.30 -23.84
C GLU A 446 -0.41 -23.07 -23.00
N GLN A 447 0.47 -24.08 -22.93
CA GLN A 447 1.72 -24.02 -22.15
C GLN A 447 2.73 -23.00 -22.68
N ALA A 448 2.62 -22.59 -23.95
CA ALA A 448 3.48 -21.57 -24.51
C ALA A 448 3.23 -20.19 -23.87
N PHE A 449 2.02 -19.95 -23.37
CA PHE A 449 1.61 -18.68 -22.76
C PHE A 449 1.90 -18.60 -21.26
N TYR A 450 2.37 -19.69 -20.63
CA TYR A 450 2.63 -19.73 -19.20
C TYR A 450 4.02 -19.18 -18.86
N MET A 451 4.11 -18.26 -17.89
CA MET A 451 5.36 -17.65 -17.39
C MET A 451 6.26 -17.12 -18.52
N VAL A 452 5.70 -16.22 -19.34
CA VAL A 452 6.41 -15.51 -20.42
C VAL A 452 6.15 -14.01 -20.29
N GLY A 453 7.05 -13.19 -20.83
CA GLY A 453 6.88 -11.73 -20.90
C GLY A 453 5.94 -11.35 -22.05
N SER A 454 6.51 -11.11 -23.23
CA SER A 454 5.77 -10.68 -24.42
C SER A 454 5.18 -11.84 -25.23
N ILE A 455 4.41 -11.50 -26.27
CA ILE A 455 3.79 -12.50 -27.15
C ILE A 455 4.83 -13.20 -28.04
N GLU A 456 5.92 -12.52 -28.40
CA GLU A 456 7.02 -13.10 -29.16
C GLU A 456 7.71 -14.22 -28.39
N GLU A 457 7.87 -14.06 -27.07
CA GLU A 457 8.42 -15.11 -26.20
C GLU A 457 7.49 -16.32 -26.14
N ALA A 458 6.16 -16.12 -26.17
CA ALA A 458 5.21 -17.22 -26.25
C ALA A 458 5.36 -17.99 -27.57
N VAL A 459 5.50 -17.28 -28.69
CA VAL A 459 5.73 -17.89 -30.01
C VAL A 459 7.06 -18.65 -30.06
N GLU A 460 8.12 -18.11 -29.46
CA GLU A 460 9.42 -18.78 -29.38
C GLU A 460 9.35 -20.04 -28.49
N LYS A 461 8.70 -19.94 -27.33
CA LYS A 461 8.49 -21.07 -26.42
C LYS A 461 7.69 -22.18 -27.08
N ALA A 462 6.68 -21.84 -27.88
CA ALA A 462 5.88 -22.82 -28.63
C ALA A 462 6.71 -23.63 -29.64
N LYS A 463 7.83 -23.10 -30.17
CA LYS A 463 8.71 -23.86 -31.09
C LYS A 463 9.50 -24.96 -30.37
N ASN A 464 9.62 -24.87 -29.05
CA ASN A 464 10.38 -25.79 -28.21
C ASN A 464 9.47 -26.81 -27.48
N LEU A 465 8.15 -26.74 -27.69
CA LEU A 465 7.13 -27.66 -27.16
C LEU A 465 6.61 -28.54 -28.30
#